data_AF-A0A944YX85-F1
#
_entry.id   AF-A0A944YX85-F1
#
_cell.length_a   1.000
_cell.length_b   1.000
_cell.length_c   1.000
_cell.angle_alpha   90.00
_cell.angle_beta   90.00
_cell.angle_gamma   90.00
#
_symmetry.space_group_name_H-M   'P 1'
#
loop_
_entity.id
_entity.type
_entity.pdbx_description
1 polymer ?
#
loop_
_entity_poly.entity_id
_entity_poly.type
_entity_poly.pdbx_seq_one_letter_code
_entity_poly.pdbx_strand_id
1 'polypeptide(L)'
;MSITPPSERIWWKEPIAKVELIWIIVAFCWGLVMFFMMIYWHGAGEQNLSNEAYRISAEDFIEKTTEMVDQYTVREESGFPVVHPP
;
A
#
# COMPACT_ATOMS: atom_id res chain seq x y z
N MET A 1 29.32 -19.95 1.24
CA MET A 1 29.60 -19.89 2.69
C MET A 1 30.97 -20.52 2.92
N SER A 2 31.92 -19.81 3.55
CA SER A 2 33.33 -20.23 3.64
C SER A 2 33.49 -21.47 4.52
N ILE A 3 34.26 -22.46 4.06
CA ILE A 3 34.59 -23.69 4.79
C ILE A 3 35.79 -23.49 5.72
N THR A 4 36.62 -22.47 5.48
CA THR A 4 37.83 -22.18 6.26
C THR A 4 37.75 -20.80 6.93
N PRO A 5 38.34 -20.64 8.12
CA PRO A 5 38.46 -19.33 8.73
C PRO A 5 39.29 -18.39 7.84
N PRO A 6 39.05 -17.07 7.89
CA PRO A 6 39.87 -16.10 7.17
C PRO A 6 41.34 -16.24 7.55
N SER A 7 42.24 -16.17 6.55
CA SER A 7 43.69 -16.30 6.75
C SER A 7 44.27 -15.17 7.60
N GLU A 8 43.66 -13.98 7.54
CA GLU A 8 44.05 -12.80 8.28
C GLU A 8 43.13 -12.56 9.48
N ARG A 9 43.73 -12.26 10.64
CA ARG A 9 42.96 -11.96 11.87
C ARG A 9 42.10 -10.70 11.73
N ILE A 10 42.52 -9.75 10.87
CA ILE A 10 41.84 -8.46 10.62
C ILE A 10 41.14 -8.50 9.25
N TRP A 11 40.38 -9.56 8.98
CA TRP A 11 39.68 -9.78 7.71
C TRP A 11 38.68 -8.65 7.36
N TRP A 12 38.13 -7.95 8.34
CA TRP A 12 37.19 -6.84 8.13
C TRP A 12 37.83 -5.56 7.55
N LYS A 13 39.17 -5.51 7.43
CA LYS A 13 39.87 -4.42 6.73
C LYS A 13 40.11 -4.72 5.25
N GLU A 14 39.71 -5.89 4.77
CA GLU A 14 39.85 -6.23 3.35
C GLU A 14 39.03 -5.25 2.49
N PRO A 15 39.62 -4.66 1.43
CA PRO A 15 38.92 -3.72 0.59
C PRO A 15 37.76 -4.41 -0.13
N ILE A 16 36.56 -3.84 0.02
CA ILE A 16 35.36 -4.28 -0.69
C ILE A 16 35.60 -4.20 -2.19
N ALA A 17 35.22 -5.24 -2.93
CA ALA A 17 35.36 -5.23 -4.38
C ALA A 17 34.50 -4.11 -4.98
N LYS A 18 35.02 -3.41 -6.01
CA LYS A 18 34.30 -2.30 -6.66
C LYS A 18 32.91 -2.71 -7.16
N VAL A 19 32.76 -3.95 -7.62
CA VAL A 19 31.49 -4.52 -8.09
C VAL A 19 30.48 -4.64 -6.95
N GLU A 20 30.90 -5.10 -5.78
CA GLU A 20 30.05 -5.22 -4.60
C GLU A 20 29.59 -3.84 -4.12
N LEU A 21 30.50 -2.86 -4.11
CA LEU A 21 30.18 -1.48 -3.75
C LEU A 21 29.13 -0.87 -4.71
N ILE A 22 29.25 -1.13 -6.01
CA ILE A 22 28.27 -0.69 -7.01
C ILE A 22 26.89 -1.29 -6.70
N TRP A 23 26.82 -2.59 -6.43
CA TRP A 23 25.54 -3.25 -6.13
C TRP A 23 24.90 -2.73 -4.84
N ILE A 24 25.69 -2.45 -3.80
CA ILE A 24 25.20 -1.82 -2.58
C ILE A 24 24.59 -0.46 -2.88
N ILE A 25 25.27 0.37 -3.68
CA ILE A 25 24.76 1.69 -4.08
C ILE A 25 23.47 1.56 -4.89
N VAL A 26 23.42 0.64 -5.86
CA VAL A 26 22.23 0.39 -6.67
C VAL A 26 21.05 -0.04 -5.81
N ALA A 27 21.25 -0.99 -4.91
CA ALA A 27 20.21 -1.46 -4.00
C ALA A 27 19.71 -0.34 -3.06
N PHE A 28 20.64 0.48 -2.54
CA PHE A 28 20.30 1.63 -1.70
C PHE A 28 19.49 2.68 -2.46
N CYS A 29 19.95 3.08 -3.65
CA CYS A 29 19.22 4.02 -4.51
C CYS A 29 17.84 3.48 -4.88
N TRP A 30 17.72 2.19 -5.17
CA TRP A 30 16.43 1.56 -5.46
C TRP A 30 15.48 1.58 -4.24
N GLY A 31 16.01 1.31 -3.05
CA GLY A 31 15.26 1.44 -1.79
C GLY A 31 14.74 2.86 -1.57
N LEU A 32 15.57 3.88 -1.84
CA LEU A 32 15.15 5.27 -1.78
C LEU A 32 14.04 5.60 -2.78
N VAL A 33 14.17 5.13 -4.04
CA VAL A 33 13.14 5.33 -5.07
C VAL A 33 11.79 4.75 -4.61
N MET A 34 11.78 3.52 -4.11
CA MET A 34 10.55 2.88 -3.62
C MET A 34 9.97 3.59 -2.40
N PHE A 35 10.82 4.05 -1.47
CA PHE A 35 10.39 4.82 -0.31
C PHE A 35 9.70 6.14 -0.70
N PHE A 36 10.31 6.92 -1.61
CA PHE A 36 9.71 8.17 -2.08
C PHE A 36 8.46 7.94 -2.94
N MET A 37 8.37 6.82 -3.66
CA MET A 37 7.17 6.45 -4.41
C MET A 37 5.93 6.31 -3.50
N MET A 38 6.10 5.81 -2.27
CA MET A 38 5.00 5.75 -1.29
C MET A 38 4.51 7.15 -0.87
N ILE A 39 5.43 8.08 -0.62
CA ILE A 39 5.08 9.48 -0.28
C ILE A 39 4.39 10.16 -1.47
N TYR A 40 4.92 9.94 -2.67
CA TYR A 40 4.32 10.44 -3.90
C TYR A 40 2.90 9.90 -4.08
N TRP A 41 2.68 8.59 -3.93
CA TRP A 41 1.36 7.98 -4.06
C TRP A 41 0.40 8.40 -2.93
N HIS A 42 0.91 8.70 -1.73
CA HIS A 42 0.07 9.26 -0.67
C HIS A 42 -0.48 10.65 -1.03
N GLY A 43 0.29 11.48 -1.74
CA GLY A 43 -0.15 12.81 -2.16
C GLY A 43 -0.93 12.85 -3.48
N ALA A 44 -0.53 12.03 -4.45
CA ALA A 44 -1.11 12.01 -5.80
C ALA A 44 -2.16 10.90 -5.99
N GLY A 45 -2.12 9.85 -5.17
CA GLY A 45 -3.09 8.77 -5.22
C GLY A 45 -4.36 9.16 -4.47
N GLU A 46 -5.51 8.98 -5.11
CA GLU A 46 -6.82 9.05 -4.46
C GLU A 46 -7.03 7.83 -3.55
N GLN A 47 -6.29 7.78 -2.44
CA GLN A 47 -6.57 6.87 -1.34
C GLN A 47 -7.81 7.43 -0.62
N ASN A 48 -8.97 6.87 -0.94
CA ASN A 48 -10.28 7.21 -0.36
C ASN A 48 -10.38 6.72 1.10
N LEU A 49 -9.45 7.10 1.98
CA LEU A 49 -9.63 6.98 3.42
C LEU A 49 -10.50 8.16 3.85
N SER A 50 -11.80 7.92 4.06
CA SER A 50 -12.65 8.86 4.79
C SER A 50 -12.03 9.09 6.16
N ASN A 51 -11.27 10.17 6.30
CA ASN A 51 -10.61 10.57 7.56
C ASN A 51 -11.63 10.95 8.64
N GLU A 52 -12.91 11.09 8.27
CA GLU A 52 -13.97 11.52 9.15
C GLU A 52 -14.94 10.36 9.38
N ALA A 53 -14.88 9.78 10.57
CA ALA A 53 -15.88 8.86 11.05
C ALA A 53 -16.99 9.66 11.76
N TYR A 54 -18.16 9.72 11.15
CA TYR A 54 -19.32 10.39 11.72
C TYR A 54 -20.18 9.41 12.51
N ARG A 55 -20.74 9.87 13.63
CA ARG A 55 -21.75 9.11 14.37
C ARG A 55 -23.10 9.35 13.71
N ILE A 56 -23.78 8.26 13.35
CA ILE A 56 -25.13 8.27 12.78
C ILE A 56 -26.07 7.44 13.67
N SER A 57 -27.34 7.81 13.71
CA SER A 57 -28.39 6.99 14.34
C SER A 57 -28.73 5.79 13.44
N ALA A 58 -29.41 4.78 13.98
CA ALA A 58 -29.83 3.63 13.17
C ALA A 58 -30.91 4.04 12.15
N GLU A 59 -31.78 4.97 12.55
CA GLU A 59 -32.87 5.50 11.75
C GLU A 59 -32.32 6.25 10.52
N ASP A 60 -31.38 7.18 10.72
CA ASP A 60 -30.79 7.97 9.64
C ASP A 60 -29.98 7.09 8.67
N PHE A 61 -29.39 5.99 9.16
CA PHE A 61 -28.66 5.05 8.32
C PHE A 61 -29.59 4.26 7.39
N ILE A 62 -30.75 3.84 7.89
CA ILE A 62 -31.76 3.13 7.10
C ILE A 62 -32.32 4.03 6.00
N GLU A 63 -32.62 5.29 6.32
CA GLU A 63 -33.09 6.28 5.33
C GLU A 63 -32.09 6.42 4.18
N LYS A 64 -30.81 6.70 4.49
CA LYS A 64 -29.75 6.84 3.48
C LYS A 64 -29.53 5.58 2.65
N THR A 65 -29.63 4.41 3.27
CA THR A 65 -29.51 3.13 2.56
C THR A 65 -30.68 2.94 1.59
N THR A 66 -31.88 3.30 2.01
CA THR A 66 -33.08 3.21 1.17
C THR A 66 -32.99 4.16 -0.02
N GLU A 67 -32.55 5.41 0.20
CA GLU A 67 -32.30 6.37 -0.88
C GLU A 67 -31.28 5.85 -1.91
N MET A 68 -30.20 5.21 -1.46
CA MET A 68 -29.21 4.60 -2.34
C MET A 68 -29.82 3.43 -3.15
N VAL A 69 -30.62 2.58 -2.50
CA VAL A 69 -31.31 1.49 -3.19
C VAL A 69 -32.24 2.05 -4.26
N ASP A 70 -33.08 3.02 -3.92
CA ASP A 70 -34.06 3.60 -4.85
C ASP A 70 -33.40 4.26 -6.06
N GLN A 71 -32.27 4.95 -5.85
CA GLN A 71 -31.59 5.68 -6.92
C GLN A 71 -30.73 4.79 -7.82
N TYR A 72 -30.11 3.73 -7.28
CA TYR A 72 -29.07 2.98 -7.99
C TYR A 72 -29.42 1.50 -8.24
N THR A 73 -30.67 1.09 -8.03
CA THR A 73 -31.13 -0.27 -8.37
C THR A 73 -31.09 -0.48 -9.88
N VAL A 74 -30.34 -1.50 -10.31
CA VAL A 74 -30.20 -1.87 -11.73
C VAL A 74 -31.16 -2.99 -12.11
N ARG A 75 -31.47 -3.89 -11.16
CA ARG A 75 -32.40 -5.01 -11.34
C ARG A 75 -32.85 -5.58 -10.01
N GLU A 76 -33.87 -6.42 -10.03
CA GLU A 76 -34.24 -7.25 -8.87
C GLU A 76 -33.95 -8.73 -9.15
N GLU A 77 -33.35 -9.41 -8.17
CA GLU A 77 -33.10 -10.85 -8.20
C GLU A 77 -33.67 -11.51 -6.96
N SER A 78 -34.56 -12.49 -7.15
CA SER A 78 -35.17 -13.27 -6.05
C SER A 78 -35.83 -12.42 -4.95
N GLY A 79 -36.39 -11.26 -5.30
CA GLY A 79 -37.02 -10.34 -4.36
C GLY A 79 -36.06 -9.39 -3.64
N PHE A 80 -34.79 -9.33 -4.07
CA PHE A 80 -33.80 -8.40 -3.53
C PHE A 80 -33.31 -7.43 -4.63
N PRO A 81 -33.20 -6.12 -4.33
CA PRO A 81 -32.69 -5.14 -5.27
C PRO A 81 -31.16 -5.28 -5.41
N VAL A 82 -30.68 -5.26 -6.66
CA VAL A 82 -29.26 -5.24 -7.02
C VAL A 82 -28.88 -3.80 -7.34
N VAL A 83 -28.04 -3.21 -6.48
CA VAL A 83 -27.69 -1.78 -6.50
C VAL A 83 -26.23 -1.60 -6.95
N HIS A 84 -25.97 -0.68 -7.89
CA HIS A 84 -24.61 -0.37 -8.34
C HIS A 84 -24.06 0.85 -7.57
N PRO A 85 -22.80 0.84 -7.10
CA PRO A 85 -22.21 2.02 -6.48
C PRO A 85 -22.09 3.20 -7.49
N PRO A 86 -22.22 4.46 -7.03
CA PRO A 86 -22.04 5.63 -7.90
C PRO A 86 -20.62 5.74 -8.48
#